data_AF-A0A817RG28-F1
#
_entry.id   AF-A0A817RG28-F1
#
_cell.length_a   1.000
_cell.length_b   1.000
_cell.length_c   1.000
_cell.angle_alpha   90.00
_cell.angle_beta   90.00
_cell.angle_gamma   90.00
#
_symmetry.space_group_name_H-M   'P 1'
#
loop_
_entity.id
_entity.type
_entity.pdbx_description
1 polymer ?
#
loop_
_entity_poly.entity_id
_entity_poly.type
_entity_poly.pdbx_seq_one_letter_code
_entity_poly.pdbx_strand_id
1 'polypeptide(L)'
;MAASETVRVIVRCRPMNQRETDLECKTIVSMNTQLNHVLLENIDQSNEPPKQFTFDAVYSEDSITENIYAESVFPLVENVLEGYNATVFAYGQTGCGKSFTMQGINTPGSPQRGVIPRSFEVR
;
A
#
# COMPACT_ATOMS: atom_id res chain seq x y z
N MET A 1 29.31 3.14 13.13
CA MET A 1 28.82 3.76 11.89
C MET A 1 27.34 3.44 11.82
N ALA A 2 26.46 4.44 11.91
CA ALA A 2 25.05 4.20 11.64
C ALA A 2 24.94 3.73 10.18
N ALA A 3 24.34 2.57 9.96
CA ALA A 3 24.09 2.08 8.61
C ALA A 3 23.21 3.11 7.88
N SER A 4 23.52 3.40 6.62
CA SER A 4 22.69 4.27 5.80
C SER A 4 21.35 3.58 5.55
N GLU A 5 20.26 4.10 6.10
CA GLU A 5 18.91 3.61 5.78
C GLU A 5 18.47 4.16 4.42
N THR A 6 17.86 3.29 3.61
CA THR A 6 17.23 3.67 2.35
C THR A 6 15.75 3.98 2.56
N VAL A 7 15.18 4.81 1.69
CA VAL A 7 13.73 5.02 1.66
C VAL A 7 13.04 3.68 1.40
N ARG A 8 12.06 3.33 2.23
CA ARG A 8 11.21 2.15 2.02
C ARG A 8 10.05 2.48 1.09
N VAL A 9 9.82 1.63 0.11
CA VAL A 9 8.77 1.74 -0.89
C VAL A 9 7.82 0.55 -0.75
N ILE A 10 6.56 0.85 -0.47
CA ILE A 10 5.48 -0.15 -0.41
C ILE A 10 4.46 0.12 -1.51
N VAL A 11 3.86 -0.95 -2.04
CA VAL A 11 2.82 -0.84 -3.08
C VAL A 11 1.53 -1.45 -2.57
N ARG A 12 0.42 -0.72 -2.74
CA ARG A 12 -0.94 -1.20 -2.45
C ARG A 12 -1.79 -1.17 -3.71
N CYS A 13 -2.37 -2.30 -4.10
CA CYS A 13 -3.44 -2.33 -5.09
C CYS A 13 -4.79 -2.22 -4.37
N ARG A 14 -5.69 -1.37 -4.88
CA ARG A 14 -7.09 -1.39 -4.44
C ARG A 14 -7.88 -2.42 -5.26
N PRO A 15 -9.01 -2.91 -4.74
CA PRO A 15 -9.98 -3.62 -5.56
C PRO A 15 -10.47 -2.77 -6.73
N MET A 16 -10.96 -3.43 -7.77
CA MET A 16 -11.69 -2.79 -8.87
C MET A 16 -12.92 -2.04 -8.34
N ASN A 17 -13.15 -0.82 -8.84
CA ASN A 17 -14.31 -0.02 -8.47
C ASN A 17 -15.53 -0.41 -9.32
N GLN A 18 -16.71 0.02 -8.89
CA GLN A 18 -17.97 -0.34 -9.57
C GLN A 18 -17.97 0.03 -11.06
N ARG A 19 -17.45 1.22 -11.43
CA ARG A 19 -17.38 1.65 -12.81
C ARG A 19 -16.46 0.77 -13.66
N GLU A 20 -15.34 0.31 -13.10
CA GLU A 20 -14.41 -0.59 -13.79
C GLU A 20 -15.06 -1.97 -14.00
N THR A 21 -15.79 -2.46 -13.01
CA THR A 21 -16.57 -3.70 -13.12
C THR A 21 -17.71 -3.57 -14.14
N ASP A 22 -18.46 -2.47 -14.12
CA ASP A 22 -19.57 -2.20 -15.05
C ASP A 22 -19.10 -2.08 -16.50
N LEU A 23 -17.85 -1.64 -16.71
CA LEU A 23 -17.19 -1.55 -18.00
C LEU A 23 -16.43 -2.82 -18.39
N GLU A 24 -16.54 -3.89 -17.59
CA GLU A 24 -15.85 -5.17 -17.81
C GLU A 24 -14.33 -4.99 -18.01
N CYS A 25 -13.73 -4.05 -17.28
CA CYS A 25 -12.30 -3.80 -17.33
C CYS A 25 -11.52 -5.02 -16.80
N LYS A 26 -10.40 -5.34 -17.46
CA LYS A 26 -9.53 -6.45 -17.05
C LYS A 26 -8.50 -5.99 -16.01
N THR A 27 -8.32 -6.78 -14.96
CA THR A 27 -7.22 -6.61 -14.01
C THR A 27 -5.90 -6.99 -14.69
N ILE A 28 -4.96 -6.04 -14.75
CA ILE A 28 -3.62 -6.24 -15.33
C ILE A 28 -2.50 -6.26 -14.30
N VAL A 29 -2.84 -6.02 -13.03
CA VAL A 29 -1.88 -5.99 -11.93
C VAL A 29 -2.07 -7.26 -11.12
N SER A 30 -1.03 -8.08 -11.04
CA SER A 30 -0.96 -9.24 -10.17
C SER A 30 0.09 -9.01 -9.09
N MET A 31 -0.19 -9.45 -7.87
CA MET A 31 0.67 -9.21 -6.70
C MET A 31 1.01 -10.51 -6.01
N ASN A 32 2.30 -10.75 -5.81
CA ASN A 32 2.79 -11.82 -4.96
C ASN A 32 3.33 -11.19 -3.67
N THR A 33 2.52 -11.24 -2.61
CA THR A 33 2.84 -10.64 -1.31
C THR A 33 3.93 -11.42 -0.55
N GLN A 34 4.17 -12.69 -0.87
CA GLN A 34 5.23 -13.48 -0.25
C GLN A 34 6.62 -13.12 -0.80
N LEU A 35 6.69 -12.76 -2.08
CA LEU A 35 7.92 -12.37 -2.77
C LEU A 35 8.07 -10.86 -2.90
N ASN A 36 7.09 -10.07 -2.44
CA ASN A 36 7.01 -8.62 -2.67
C ASN A 36 7.12 -8.24 -4.16
N HIS A 37 6.51 -9.04 -5.04
CA HIS A 37 6.52 -8.79 -6.47
C HIS A 37 5.20 -8.18 -6.94
N VAL A 38 5.31 -7.20 -7.84
CA VAL A 38 4.20 -6.67 -8.64
C VAL A 38 4.45 -7.04 -10.09
N LEU A 39 3.49 -7.72 -10.70
CA LEU A 39 3.49 -8.13 -12.09
C LEU A 39 2.48 -7.27 -12.85
N LEU A 40 2.90 -6.65 -13.94
CA LEU A 40 2.06 -5.85 -14.82
C LEU A 40 1.96 -6.52 -16.19
N GLU A 41 0.76 -6.95 -16.54
CA GLU A 41 0.47 -7.63 -17.80
C GLU A 41 0.15 -6.63 -18.92
N ASN A 42 0.71 -6.85 -20.10
CA ASN A 42 0.41 -6.07 -21.29
C ASN A 42 -0.64 -6.80 -22.13
N ILE A 43 -1.89 -6.33 -22.11
CA ILE A 43 -3.00 -6.98 -22.84
C ILE A 43 -2.79 -6.88 -24.36
N ASP A 44 -2.18 -5.81 -24.85
CA ASP A 44 -1.99 -5.57 -26.28
C ASP A 44 -0.86 -6.45 -26.87
N GLN A 45 0.04 -6.95 -26.03
CA GLN A 45 1.16 -7.81 -26.42
C GLN A 45 1.19 -9.07 -25.56
N SER A 46 0.17 -9.93 -25.71
CA SER A 46 0.00 -11.15 -24.91
C SER A 46 1.16 -12.15 -24.97
N ASN A 47 2.09 -11.98 -25.91
CA ASN A 47 3.30 -12.81 -26.04
C ASN A 47 4.52 -12.24 -25.30
N GLU A 48 4.45 -11.01 -24.78
CA GLU A 48 5.50 -10.42 -23.96
C GLU A 48 5.34 -10.89 -22.50
N PRO A 49 6.42 -11.29 -21.81
CA PRO A 49 6.33 -11.61 -20.39
C PRO A 49 5.88 -10.38 -19.57
N PRO A 50 5.14 -10.58 -18.47
CA PRO A 50 4.73 -9.49 -17.60
C PRO A 50 5.92 -8.71 -17.06
N LYS A 51 5.77 -7.39 -16.89
CA LYS A 51 6.81 -6.57 -16.25
C LYS A 51 6.78 -6.84 -14.74
N GLN A 52 7.92 -7.23 -14.19
CA GLN A 52 8.07 -7.54 -12.77
C GLN A 52 8.83 -6.44 -12.04
N PHE A 53 8.31 -6.03 -10.88
CA PHE A 53 8.95 -5.10 -9.95
C PHE A 53 8.98 -5.69 -8.55
N THR A 54 10.03 -5.40 -7.79
CA THR A 54 10.20 -5.84 -6.40
C THR A 54 10.24 -4.62 -5.48
N PHE A 55 9.55 -4.70 -4.35
CA PHE A 55 9.42 -3.62 -3.36
C PHE A 55 9.72 -4.11 -1.94
N ASP A 56 9.74 -3.22 -0.96
CA ASP A 56 9.94 -3.60 0.45
C ASP A 56 8.73 -4.35 1.00
N ALA A 57 7.52 -3.98 0.55
CA ALA A 57 6.27 -4.70 0.82
C ALA A 57 5.25 -4.49 -0.30
N VAL A 58 4.41 -5.50 -0.54
CA VAL A 58 3.31 -5.44 -1.51
C VAL A 58 2.01 -5.88 -0.85
N TYR A 59 0.95 -5.11 -1.07
CA TYR A 59 -0.38 -5.29 -0.50
C TYR A 59 -1.43 -5.42 -1.61
N SER A 60 -2.03 -6.59 -1.72
CA SER A 60 -3.09 -6.88 -2.71
C SER A 60 -4.42 -6.22 -2.35
N GLU A 61 -5.42 -6.38 -3.21
CA GLU A 61 -6.77 -5.85 -3.04
C GLU A 61 -7.48 -6.28 -1.75
N ASP A 62 -7.13 -7.45 -1.22
CA ASP A 62 -7.67 -8.00 0.03
C ASP A 62 -7.03 -7.39 1.29
N SER A 63 -6.00 -6.55 1.12
CA SER A 63 -5.24 -6.01 2.25
C SER A 63 -6.02 -4.93 3.00
N ILE A 64 -6.11 -5.10 4.31
CA ILE A 64 -6.68 -4.12 5.23
C ILE A 64 -5.63 -3.11 5.69
N THR A 65 -6.05 -1.85 5.89
CA THR A 65 -5.12 -0.78 6.30
C THR A 65 -4.49 -1.05 7.68
N GLU A 66 -5.15 -1.84 8.53
CA GLU A 66 -4.59 -2.34 9.79
C GLU A 66 -3.25 -3.06 9.63
N ASN A 67 -3.17 -4.03 8.70
CA ASN A 67 -1.96 -4.81 8.48
C ASN A 67 -0.86 -3.93 7.89
N ILE A 68 -1.22 -3.07 6.94
CA ILE A 68 -0.30 -2.08 6.35
C ILE A 68 0.31 -1.19 7.45
N TYR A 69 -0.52 -0.73 8.39
CA TYR A 69 -0.04 0.07 9.51
C TYR A 69 0.89 -0.73 10.40
N ALA A 70 0.47 -1.91 10.87
CA ALA A 70 1.25 -2.72 11.81
C ALA A 70 2.61 -3.15 11.24
N GLU A 71 2.66 -3.54 9.97
CA GLU A 71 3.87 -4.08 9.34
C GLU A 71 4.81 -2.99 8.82
N SER A 72 4.27 -1.97 8.14
CA SER A 72 5.10 -1.00 7.41
C SER A 72 5.27 0.33 8.12
N VAL A 73 4.25 0.79 8.86
CA VAL A 73 4.22 2.15 9.40
C VAL A 73 4.56 2.20 10.89
N PHE A 74 4.10 1.23 11.67
CA PHE A 74 4.28 1.22 13.12
C PHE A 74 5.77 1.36 13.55
N PRO A 75 6.75 0.69 12.90
CA PRO A 75 8.16 0.89 13.23
C PRO A 75 8.65 2.34 13.02
N LEU A 76 8.05 3.09 12.08
CA LEU A 76 8.38 4.51 11.88
C LEU A 76 7.81 5.37 13.01
N VAL A 77 6.64 5.01 13.52
CA VAL A 77 6.02 5.72 14.66
C VAL A 77 6.84 5.50 15.92
N GLU A 78 7.35 4.28 16.15
CA GLU A 78 8.28 3.99 17.25
C GLU A 78 9.55 4.84 17.15
N ASN A 79 10.17 4.91 15.97
CA ASN A 79 11.33 5.77 15.74
C ASN A 79 11.03 7.25 16.03
N VAL A 80 9.83 7.74 15.69
CA VAL A 80 9.43 9.12 16.03
C VAL A 80 9.33 9.35 17.53
N LEU A 81 8.82 8.35 18.28
CA LEU A 81 8.78 8.41 19.75
C LEU A 81 10.18 8.39 20.39
N GLU A 82 11.16 7.80 19.71
CA GLU A 82 12.59 7.84 20.10
C GLU A 82 13.30 9.15 19.71
N GLY A 83 12.61 10.05 19.00
CA GLY A 83 13.14 11.37 18.61
C GLY A 83 13.71 11.44 17.19
N TYR A 84 13.47 10.44 16.34
CA TYR A 84 13.80 10.49 14.92
C TYR A 84 12.71 11.22 14.11
N ASN A 85 13.09 11.76 12.96
CA ASN A 85 12.12 12.28 11.99
C ASN A 85 11.71 11.16 11.04
N ALA A 86 10.40 10.92 10.91
CA ALA A 86 9.85 10.03 9.90
C ALA A 86 8.82 10.75 9.03
N THR A 87 8.67 10.31 7.78
CA THR A 87 7.65 10.84 6.86
C THR A 87 7.03 9.69 6.09
N VAL A 88 5.70 9.64 6.08
CA VAL A 88 4.90 8.71 5.28
C VAL A 88 4.05 9.53 4.33
N PHE A 89 4.14 9.26 3.04
CA PHE A 89 3.32 9.89 2.02
C PHE A 89 2.76 8.84 1.07
N ALA A 90 1.54 9.07 0.60
CA ALA A 90 0.88 8.21 -0.38
C ALA A 90 0.99 8.84 -1.77
N TYR A 91 1.44 8.07 -2.76
CA TYR A 91 1.62 8.51 -4.14
C TYR A 91 0.84 7.62 -5.11
N GLY A 92 0.35 8.20 -6.21
CA GLY A 92 -0.39 7.48 -7.25
C GLY A 92 -1.46 8.34 -7.92
N GLN A 93 -2.14 7.78 -8.93
CA GLN A 93 -3.19 8.46 -9.70
C GLN A 93 -4.39 8.88 -8.86
N THR A 94 -5.18 9.86 -9.31
CA THR A 94 -6.50 10.16 -8.73
C THR A 94 -7.38 8.90 -8.72
N GLY A 95 -8.04 8.63 -7.59
CA GLY A 95 -8.88 7.44 -7.43
C GLY A 95 -8.13 6.13 -7.08
N CYS A 96 -6.81 6.14 -6.92
CA CYS A 96 -6.04 4.92 -6.60
C CYS A 96 -6.03 4.54 -5.10
N GLY A 97 -6.71 5.29 -4.23
CA GLY A 97 -6.80 4.95 -2.79
C GLY A 97 -5.79 5.66 -1.86
N LYS A 98 -5.14 6.76 -2.28
CA LYS A 98 -4.25 7.57 -1.42
C LYS A 98 -4.92 8.01 -0.11
N SER A 99 -6.04 8.74 -0.22
CA SER A 99 -6.79 9.22 0.97
C SER A 99 -7.40 8.07 1.76
N PHE A 100 -7.80 6.97 1.10
CA PHE A 100 -8.29 5.76 1.76
C PHE A 100 -7.19 5.10 2.61
N THR A 101 -5.94 5.10 2.16
CA THR A 101 -4.84 4.54 2.96
C THR A 101 -4.46 5.47 4.12
N MET A 102 -4.40 6.78 3.88
CA MET A 102 -3.96 7.74 4.91
C MET A 102 -5.03 8.05 5.95
N GLN A 103 -6.28 8.32 5.55
CA GLN A 103 -7.38 8.64 6.44
C GLN A 103 -8.28 7.44 6.72
N GLY A 104 -8.57 6.64 5.69
CA GLY A 104 -9.40 5.45 5.80
C GLY A 104 -10.85 5.73 6.17
N ILE A 105 -11.51 4.69 6.68
CA ILE A 105 -12.89 4.76 7.14
C ILE A 105 -12.90 5.26 8.59
N ASN A 106 -13.52 6.41 8.83
CA ASN A 106 -13.63 7.04 10.16
C ASN A 106 -14.70 6.36 11.05
N THR A 107 -14.72 5.03 11.05
CA THR A 107 -15.60 4.23 11.93
C THR A 107 -14.72 3.59 13.01
N PRO A 108 -15.02 3.79 14.31
CA PRO A 108 -14.31 3.12 15.40
C PRO A 108 -14.28 1.60 15.20
N GLY A 109 -13.12 0.99 15.39
CA GLY A 109 -12.92 -0.46 15.23
C GLY A 109 -12.90 -0.98 13.79
N SER A 110 -12.96 -0.10 12.77
CA SER A 110 -12.83 -0.54 11.39
C SER A 110 -11.39 -0.99 11.07
N PRO A 111 -11.19 -2.19 10.48
CA PRO A 111 -9.87 -2.61 9.99
C PRO A 111 -9.34 -1.68 8.87
N GLN A 112 -10.22 -0.89 8.26
CA GLN A 112 -9.88 0.08 7.21
C GLN A 112 -9.69 1.51 7.72
N ARG A 113 -9.61 1.73 9.05
CA ARG A 113 -9.18 3.01 9.61
C ARG A 113 -7.76 3.33 9.13
N GLY A 114 -7.52 4.58 8.73
CA GLY A 114 -6.30 4.98 8.02
C GLY A 114 -5.04 5.02 8.87
N VAL A 115 -3.91 5.25 8.20
CA VAL A 115 -2.60 5.42 8.85
C VAL A 115 -2.58 6.59 9.85
N ILE A 116 -3.07 7.77 9.45
CA ILE A 116 -3.06 8.99 10.28
C ILE A 116 -3.84 8.78 11.58
N PRO A 117 -5.11 8.35 11.57
CA PRO A 117 -5.84 8.19 12.81
C PRO A 117 -5.26 7.05 13.69
N ARG A 118 -4.62 6.02 13.11
CA ARG A 118 -3.95 4.94 13.85
C ARG A 118 -2.67 5.39 14.55
N SER A 119 -1.91 6.32 13.97
CA SER A 119 -0.69 6.85 14.62
C SER A 119 -0.97 7.59 15.93
N PHE A 120 -2.21 8.05 16.16
CA PHE A 120 -2.62 8.69 17.42
C PHE A 120 -3.05 7.70 18.51
N GLU A 121 -3.19 6.40 18.19
CA GLU A 121 -3.64 5.38 19.16
C GLU A 121 -2.48 4.70 19.89
N VAL A 122 -1.23 4.99 19.50
CA VAL A 122 -0.05 4.50 20.19
C VAL A 122 -0.01 5.12 21.59
N ARG A 123 -0.20 4.28 22.61
CA ARG A 123 -0.06 4.62 24.02
C ARG A 123 1.21 4.02 24.59
#